data_AF-A0A3D4YQX7-F1
#
_entry.id   AF-A0A3D4YQX7-F1
#
_cell.length_a   1.000
_cell.length_b   1.000
_cell.length_c   1.000
_cell.angle_alpha   90.00
_cell.angle_beta   90.00
_cell.angle_gamma   90.00
#
_symmetry.space_group_name_H-M   'P 1'
#
loop_
_entity.id
_entity.type
_entity.pdbx_description
1 polymer ?
#
loop_
_entity_poly.entity_id
_entity_poly.type
_entity_poly.pdbx_seq_one_letter_code
_entity_poly.pdbx_strand_id
1 'polypeptide(L)'
;MLPAAAKHRGSAFVEIFQNCNIFNDGAFDFVRDEKENRIYLEHGEPVGETGLVHDAHAADPAGAFALSRITQDTHGATPIGVFRDVDRPSYDELMAAQLESATEKRGAGELAALIGSGDTWQI
;
A
#
# COMPACT_ATOMS: atom_id res chain seq x y z
N MET A 1 -3.07 -2.42 12.23
CA MET A 1 -3.12 -1.85 10.87
C MET A 1 -2.58 -0.42 10.77
N LEU A 2 -3.13 0.60 11.46
CA LEU A 2 -2.67 2.00 11.31
C LEU A 2 -1.17 2.21 11.62
N PRO A 3 -0.60 1.63 12.70
CA PRO A 3 0.84 1.73 12.93
C PRO A 3 1.69 1.02 11.87
N ALA A 4 1.17 -0.04 11.25
CA ALA A 4 1.86 -0.74 10.18
C ALA A 4 1.88 0.12 8.91
N ALA A 5 0.73 0.70 8.52
CA ALA A 5 0.62 1.62 7.40
C ALA A 5 1.53 2.85 7.57
N ALA A 6 1.60 3.43 8.77
CA ALA A 6 2.45 4.58 9.06
C ALA A 6 3.96 4.27 9.00
N LYS A 7 4.36 3.02 9.25
CA LYS A 7 5.75 2.56 9.19
C LYS A 7 6.13 2.00 7.82
N HIS A 8 5.16 1.74 6.96
CA HIS A 8 5.39 1.09 5.68
C HIS A 8 6.23 1.99 4.76
N ARG A 9 7.32 1.44 4.23
CA ARG A 9 8.22 2.16 3.31
C ARG A 9 7.65 2.11 1.89
N GLY A 10 6.74 3.03 1.59
CA GLY A 10 6.08 3.10 0.29
C GLY A 10 4.67 3.65 0.39
N SER A 11 3.78 3.19 -0.48
CA SER A 11 2.37 3.56 -0.46
C SER A 11 1.56 2.60 0.41
N ALA A 12 0.77 3.13 1.34
CA ALA A 12 -0.16 2.36 2.14
C ALA A 12 -1.61 2.81 1.86
N PHE A 13 -2.52 1.84 1.81
CA PHE A 13 -3.97 2.08 1.72
C PHE A 13 -4.65 1.43 2.91
N VAL A 14 -5.50 2.19 3.61
CA VAL A 14 -6.28 1.71 4.75
C VAL A 14 -7.74 2.03 4.49
N GLU A 15 -8.55 1.00 4.28
CA GLU A 15 -9.99 1.12 4.23
C GLU A 15 -10.56 1.03 5.65
N ILE A 16 -11.44 1.96 6.00
CA ILE A 16 -12.10 2.01 7.30
C ILE A 16 -13.60 2.06 7.05
N PHE A 17 -14.31 1.00 7.45
CA PHE A 17 -15.77 0.99 7.47
C PHE A 17 -16.28 1.91 8.58
N GLN A 18 -16.69 3.11 8.17
CA GLN A 18 -17.16 4.15 9.07
C GLN A 18 -18.63 4.44 8.80
N ASN A 19 -19.46 4.29 9.82
CA ASN A 19 -20.88 4.63 9.74
C ASN A 19 -21.06 6.15 9.61
N CYS A 20 -22.04 6.57 8.82
CA CYS A 20 -22.46 7.96 8.73
C CYS A 20 -23.89 8.09 9.25
N ASN A 21 -24.06 8.42 10.52
CA ASN A 21 -25.38 8.45 11.18
C ASN A 21 -26.40 9.40 10.52
N ILE A 22 -25.96 10.37 9.72
CA ILE A 22 -26.84 11.35 9.07
C ILE A 22 -27.39 10.83 7.73
N PHE A 23 -26.54 10.22 6.91
CA PHE A 23 -26.88 9.92 5.51
C PHE A 23 -26.91 8.44 5.18
N ASN A 24 -26.24 7.61 5.98
CA ASN A 24 -26.09 6.18 5.71
C ASN A 24 -25.95 5.45 7.05
N ASP A 25 -26.94 5.65 7.92
CA ASP A 25 -26.97 5.02 9.23
C ASP A 25 -27.26 3.53 9.11
N GLY A 26 -26.55 2.72 9.88
CA GLY A 26 -26.70 1.28 9.86
C GLY A 26 -25.88 0.55 8.77
N ALA A 27 -25.16 1.28 7.92
CA ALA A 27 -24.56 0.74 6.69
C ALA A 27 -23.55 -0.40 6.92
N PHE A 28 -22.92 -0.41 8.09
CA PHE A 28 -21.90 -1.39 8.45
C PHE A 28 -22.25 -2.18 9.72
N ASP A 29 -23.52 -2.23 10.09
CA ASP A 29 -23.96 -2.88 11.34
C ASP A 29 -23.68 -4.38 11.33
N PHE A 30 -23.79 -5.00 10.15
CA PHE A 30 -23.43 -6.40 9.92
C PHE A 30 -21.97 -6.73 10.27
N VAL A 31 -21.05 -5.75 10.27
CA VAL A 31 -19.66 -5.97 10.69
C VAL A 31 -19.39 -5.29 12.04
N ARG A 32 -20.07 -4.19 12.38
CA ARG A 32 -19.91 -3.47 13.64
C ARG A 32 -20.45 -4.26 14.83
N ASP A 33 -21.63 -4.85 14.69
CA ASP A 33 -22.36 -5.47 15.80
C ASP A 33 -22.14 -6.98 15.84
N GLU A 34 -22.21 -7.64 14.68
CA GLU A 34 -21.94 -9.08 14.54
C GLU A 34 -20.42 -9.31 14.38
N LYS A 35 -19.74 -9.61 15.49
CA LYS A 35 -18.27 -9.75 15.50
C LYS A 35 -17.80 -11.04 14.81
N GLU A 36 -18.66 -12.04 14.76
CA GLU A 36 -18.45 -13.33 14.10
C GLU A 36 -18.28 -13.16 12.59
N ASN A 37 -18.81 -12.07 12.02
CA ASN A 37 -18.60 -11.72 10.62
C ASN A 37 -17.20 -11.14 10.35
N ARG A 38 -16.31 -11.04 11.35
CA ARG A 38 -14.95 -10.50 11.17
C ARG A 38 -13.93 -11.62 11.13
N ILE A 39 -13.15 -11.68 10.05
CA ILE A 39 -11.97 -12.55 9.99
C ILE A 39 -10.73 -11.68 10.21
N TYR A 40 -10.11 -11.77 11.38
CA TYR A 40 -8.89 -11.02 11.65
C TYR A 40 -7.69 -11.66 10.95
N LEU A 41 -7.02 -10.88 10.09
CA LEU A 41 -5.84 -11.33 9.35
C LEU A 41 -4.57 -10.98 10.12
N GLU A 42 -3.82 -12.01 10.49
CA GLU A 42 -2.48 -11.91 11.09
C GLU A 42 -1.48 -12.71 10.24
N HIS A 43 -0.30 -12.15 9.99
CA HIS A 43 0.72 -12.85 9.20
C HIS A 43 1.21 -14.10 9.92
N GLY A 44 1.26 -15.22 9.20
CA GLY A 44 1.65 -16.52 9.73
C GLY A 44 0.51 -17.29 10.42
N GLU A 45 -0.67 -16.67 10.58
CA GLU A 45 -1.82 -17.29 11.24
C GLU A 45 -2.84 -17.82 10.23
N PRO A 46 -3.65 -18.82 10.60
CA PRO A 46 -4.75 -19.30 9.77
C PRO A 46 -5.82 -18.23 9.49
N VAL A 47 -6.33 -18.21 8.27
CA VAL A 47 -7.47 -17.36 7.86
C VAL A 47 -8.76 -18.06 8.27
N GLY A 48 -9.31 -17.69 9.42
CA GLY A 48 -10.53 -18.30 9.95
C GLY A 48 -10.43 -19.84 9.97
N GLU A 49 -11.46 -20.52 9.46
CA GLU A 49 -11.51 -21.98 9.39
C GLU A 49 -11.10 -22.55 8.02
N THR A 50 -10.48 -21.74 7.15
CA THR A 50 -10.17 -22.15 5.76
C THR A 50 -9.01 -23.13 5.64
N GLY A 51 -8.19 -23.27 6.69
CA GLY A 51 -6.93 -24.02 6.66
C GLY A 51 -5.80 -23.35 5.86
N LEU A 52 -6.06 -22.18 5.25
CA LEU A 52 -5.05 -21.36 4.59
C LEU A 52 -4.31 -20.51 5.64
N VAL A 53 -2.98 -20.51 5.59
CA VAL A 53 -2.15 -19.60 6.39
C VAL A 53 -1.98 -18.28 5.63
N HIS A 54 -2.24 -17.16 6.31
CA HIS A 54 -2.11 -15.84 5.74
C HIS A 54 -0.64 -15.42 5.65
N ASP A 55 -0.18 -15.08 4.45
CA ASP A 55 1.13 -14.47 4.23
C ASP A 55 0.99 -13.06 3.64
N ALA A 56 0.98 -12.04 4.52
CA ALA A 56 0.99 -10.64 4.11
C ALA A 56 2.23 -10.25 3.27
N HIS A 57 3.35 -10.96 3.41
CA HIS A 57 4.62 -10.66 2.76
C HIS A 57 4.85 -11.43 1.46
N ALA A 58 3.89 -12.27 1.04
CA ALA A 58 3.98 -13.06 -0.18
C ALA A 58 4.33 -12.19 -1.40
N ALA A 59 5.33 -12.60 -2.17
CA ALA A 59 5.74 -11.87 -3.37
C ALA A 59 4.59 -11.78 -4.40
N ASP A 60 3.87 -12.89 -4.59
CA ASP A 60 2.66 -12.99 -5.41
C ASP A 60 1.47 -12.34 -4.69
N PRO A 61 0.76 -11.38 -5.31
CA PRO A 61 -0.41 -10.74 -4.70
C PRO A 61 -1.69 -11.58 -4.77
N ALA A 62 -1.71 -12.75 -5.43
CA ALA A 62 -2.93 -13.55 -5.62
C ALA A 62 -3.68 -13.84 -4.31
N GLY A 63 -2.96 -14.21 -3.24
CA GLY A 63 -3.56 -14.47 -1.92
C GLY A 63 -4.24 -13.24 -1.34
N ALA A 64 -3.56 -12.09 -1.35
CA ALA A 64 -4.12 -10.83 -0.87
C ALA A 64 -5.37 -10.40 -1.65
N PHE A 65 -5.37 -10.58 -2.98
CA PHE A 65 -6.54 -10.28 -3.82
C PHE A 65 -7.68 -11.27 -3.65
N ALA A 66 -7.40 -12.53 -3.35
CA ALA A 66 -8.43 -13.50 -3.01
C ALA A 66 -9.10 -13.11 -1.69
N LEU A 67 -8.32 -12.78 -0.67
CA LEU A 67 -8.82 -12.31 0.62
C LEU A 67 -9.65 -11.03 0.48
N SER A 68 -9.23 -10.07 -0.34
CA SER A 68 -9.98 -8.81 -0.52
C SER A 68 -11.34 -8.98 -1.19
N ARG A 69 -11.66 -10.17 -1.72
CA ARG A 69 -12.95 -10.50 -2.32
C ARG A 69 -13.88 -11.28 -1.38
N ILE A 70 -13.39 -11.66 -0.21
CA ILE A 70 -14.24 -12.22 0.86
C ILE A 70 -14.99 -11.04 1.44
N THR A 71 -16.30 -11.02 1.23
CA THR A 71 -17.21 -9.98 1.69
C THR A 71 -18.42 -10.61 2.36
N GLN A 72 -19.19 -9.80 3.08
CA GLN A 72 -20.43 -10.25 3.68
C GLN A 72 -21.35 -10.92 2.65
N ASP A 73 -21.49 -10.33 1.46
CA ASP A 73 -22.39 -10.84 0.42
C ASP A 73 -21.93 -12.16 -0.21
N THR A 74 -20.61 -12.41 -0.21
CA THR A 74 -20.04 -13.58 -0.91
C THR A 74 -19.81 -14.77 0.02
N HIS A 75 -19.39 -14.50 1.26
CA HIS A 75 -18.92 -15.53 2.20
C HIS A 75 -19.45 -15.34 3.63
N GLY A 76 -20.31 -14.34 3.86
CA GLY A 76 -20.85 -14.05 5.20
C GLY A 76 -19.81 -13.51 6.18
N ALA A 77 -18.66 -13.06 5.69
CA ALA A 77 -17.56 -12.60 6.51
C ALA A 77 -16.77 -11.47 5.83
N THR A 78 -16.12 -10.66 6.64
CA THR A 78 -15.36 -9.48 6.25
C THR A 78 -13.96 -9.59 6.85
N PRO A 79 -12.92 -9.81 6.04
CA PRO A 79 -11.57 -9.85 6.56
C PRO A 79 -11.09 -8.47 6.98
N ILE A 80 -10.42 -8.39 8.13
CA ILE A 80 -9.92 -7.15 8.73
C ILE A 80 -8.48 -7.38 9.14
N GLY A 81 -7.58 -6.54 8.67
CA GLY A 81 -6.17 -6.62 9.02
C GLY A 81 -5.27 -6.15 7.89
N VAL A 82 -4.01 -6.57 7.93
CA VAL A 82 -3.06 -6.28 6.86
C VAL A 82 -3.16 -7.39 5.82
N PHE A 83 -3.76 -7.08 4.66
CA PHE A 83 -3.90 -8.03 3.55
C PHE A 83 -2.56 -8.26 2.84
N ARG A 84 -1.75 -7.22 2.74
CA ARG A 84 -0.47 -7.23 2.04
C ARG A 84 0.45 -6.17 2.61
N ASP A 85 1.70 -6.55 2.83
CA ASP A 85 2.80 -5.68 3.24
C ASP A 85 4.06 -6.20 2.56
N VAL A 86 4.55 -5.53 1.52
CA VAL A 86 5.70 -6.03 0.75
C VAL A 86 6.76 -4.96 0.61
N ASP A 87 8.01 -5.37 0.75
CA ASP A 87 9.14 -4.50 0.54
C ASP A 87 9.44 -4.36 -0.97
N ARG A 88 9.31 -3.13 -1.48
CA ARG A 88 9.65 -2.76 -2.87
C ARG A 88 10.26 -1.35 -2.88
N PRO A 89 11.14 -1.04 -3.85
CA PRO A 89 11.66 0.31 -4.00
C PRO A 89 10.52 1.34 -4.15
N SER A 90 10.57 2.38 -3.35
CA SER A 90 9.67 3.53 -3.45
C SER A 90 10.04 4.42 -4.63
N TYR A 91 9.11 5.27 -5.05
CA TYR A 91 9.36 6.23 -6.13
C TYR A 91 10.57 7.14 -5.83
N ASP A 92 10.65 7.66 -4.60
CA ASP A 92 11.72 8.58 -4.19
C ASP A 92 13.09 7.90 -4.17
N GLU A 93 13.16 6.64 -3.73
CA GLU A 93 14.39 5.84 -3.78
C GLU A 93 14.86 5.62 -5.23
N LEU A 94 13.93 5.28 -6.12
CA LEU A 94 14.23 5.10 -7.53
C LEU A 94 14.66 6.41 -8.20
N MET A 95 14.05 7.53 -7.82
CA MET A 95 14.41 8.87 -8.30
C MET A 95 15.81 9.27 -7.81
N ALA A 96 16.11 9.07 -6.54
CA ALA A 96 17.43 9.34 -5.97
C ALA A 96 18.52 8.52 -6.67
N ALA A 97 18.27 7.22 -6.90
CA ALA A 97 19.19 6.35 -7.63
C ALA A 97 19.43 6.81 -9.08
N GLN A 98 18.43 7.40 -9.74
CA GLN A 98 18.60 7.99 -11.07
C GLN A 98 19.51 9.22 -11.04
N LEU A 99 19.36 10.08 -10.05
CA LEU A 99 20.21 11.26 -9.85
C LEU A 99 21.66 10.85 -9.59
N GLU A 100 21.87 9.91 -8.67
CA GLU A 100 23.20 9.36 -8.34
C GLU A 100 23.88 8.80 -9.60
N SER A 101 23.18 7.95 -10.36
CA SER A 101 23.75 7.37 -11.59
C SER A 101 24.06 8.44 -12.66
N ALA A 102 23.25 9.50 -12.75
CA ALA A 102 23.52 10.60 -13.66
C ALA A 102 24.77 11.39 -13.24
N THR A 103 24.92 11.69 -11.94
CA THR A 103 26.10 12.37 -11.38
C THR A 103 27.37 11.54 -11.55
N GLU A 104 27.32 10.23 -11.34
CA GLU A 104 28.48 9.35 -11.57
C GLU A 104 28.94 9.35 -13.03
N LYS A 105 27.99 9.34 -13.98
CA LYS A 105 28.30 9.24 -15.43
C LYS A 105 28.66 10.57 -16.07
N ARG A 106 28.05 11.67 -15.61
CA ARG A 106 28.14 13.00 -16.24
C ARG A 106 28.88 14.02 -15.38
N GLY A 107 29.29 13.65 -14.17
CA GLY A 107 29.77 14.57 -13.14
C GLY A 107 28.62 15.34 -12.50
N ALA A 108 28.91 16.12 -11.47
CA ALA A 108 27.93 16.97 -10.77
C ALA A 108 27.29 18.05 -11.68
N GLY A 109 27.88 18.31 -12.85
CA GLY A 109 27.58 19.47 -13.67
C GLY A 109 28.12 20.76 -13.04
N GLU A 110 28.32 21.78 -13.87
CA GLU A 110 28.69 23.11 -13.40
C GLU A 110 27.69 24.09 -14.01
N LEU A 111 26.96 24.81 -13.15
CA LEU A 111 25.82 25.62 -13.58
C LEU A 111 26.28 26.76 -14.51
N ALA A 112 27.43 27.39 -14.23
CA ALA A 112 27.96 28.44 -15.10
C ALA A 112 28.37 27.89 -16.47
N ALA A 113 28.99 26.72 -16.53
CA ALA A 113 29.31 26.03 -17.77
C ALA A 113 28.04 25.67 -18.56
N LEU A 114 26.97 25.20 -17.90
CA LEU A 114 25.70 24.89 -18.56
C LEU A 114 25.05 26.16 -19.15
N ILE A 115 24.94 27.22 -18.35
CA ILE A 115 24.38 28.51 -18.79
C ILE A 115 25.23 29.11 -19.93
N GLY A 116 26.54 28.98 -19.85
CA GLY A 116 27.50 29.45 -20.87
C GLY A 116 27.67 28.54 -22.08
N SER A 117 27.05 27.35 -22.11
CA SER A 117 27.20 26.37 -23.21
C SER A 117 26.26 26.57 -24.39
N GLY A 118 25.26 27.45 -24.26
CA GLY A 118 24.34 27.77 -25.35
C GLY A 118 24.89 28.84 -26.30
N ASP A 119 24.39 28.87 -27.53
CA ASP A 119 24.65 29.94 -28.49
C ASP A 119 24.08 31.27 -27.96
N THR A 120 24.89 32.04 -27.24
CA THR A 120 24.53 33.40 -26.87
C THR A 120 24.52 34.25 -28.14
N TRP A 121 23.32 34.67 -28.56
CA TRP A 121 23.15 35.61 -29.67
C TRP A 121 23.92 36.91 -29.34
N GLN A 122 25.00 37.17 -30.08
CA GLN A 122 25.73 38.43 -30.01
C GLN A 122 25.02 39.42 -30.95
N ILE A 123 24.55 40.55 -30.41
CA ILE A 123 23.93 41.66 -31.19
C ILE A 123 25.03 42.62 -31.63
#